data_AF-A0A5K1BJT6-F1
#
_entry.id   AF-A0A5K1BJT6-F1
#
_cell.length_a   1.000
_cell.length_b   1.000
_cell.length_c   1.000
_cell.angle_alpha   90.00
_cell.angle_beta   90.00
_cell.angle_gamma   90.00
#
_symmetry.space_group_name_H-M   'P 1'
#
loop_
_entity.id
_entity.type
_entity.pdbx_description
1 polymer ?
#
loop_
_entity_poly.entity_id
_entity_poly.type
_entity_poly.pdbx_seq_one_letter_code
_entity_poly.pdbx_strand_id
1 'polypeptide(L)'
;MKHHQHQLGWELQNGKNNWLKDIPRKVLSAILILLLLAVIPLFFSARVPLVLWGGLRDDSVSLHCDIFKGEWVPDPKAPYYTNTSCWAIHDHQNCMKYGRPDSAYLKWKWKPDDCRLPAFDPARFFDLMRGKSLAFVGDSVGRNHMQSLICMLSR
;
A
#
# COMPACT_ATOMS: atom_id res chain seq x y z
N MET A 1 67.79 -60.41 5.80
CA MET A 1 66.48 -59.83 5.46
C MET A 1 65.72 -59.52 6.74
N LYS A 2 65.54 -58.22 7.05
CA LYS A 2 64.32 -57.62 7.64
C LYS A 2 64.57 -56.12 7.74
N HIS A 3 63.87 -55.39 6.89
CA HIS A 3 63.86 -53.93 6.81
C HIS A 3 63.15 -53.35 8.05
N HIS A 4 63.77 -52.37 8.71
CA HIS A 4 63.09 -51.50 9.66
C HIS A 4 62.49 -50.31 8.90
N GLN A 5 61.17 -50.23 8.83
CA GLN A 5 60.45 -49.04 8.37
C GLN A 5 60.40 -48.00 9.50
N HIS A 6 60.95 -46.81 9.24
CA HIS A 6 60.60 -45.59 9.97
C HIS A 6 59.19 -45.14 9.56
N GLN A 7 58.25 -45.06 10.50
CA GLN A 7 57.01 -44.32 10.30
C GLN A 7 57.20 -42.88 10.79
N LEU A 8 57.10 -41.93 9.86
CA LEU A 8 56.94 -40.50 10.14
C LEU A 8 55.46 -40.24 10.42
N GLY A 9 55.11 -40.09 11.70
CA GLY A 9 53.80 -39.59 12.14
C GLY A 9 53.77 -38.06 12.04
N TRP A 10 52.96 -37.54 11.13
CA TRP A 10 52.54 -36.14 11.14
C TRP A 10 51.29 -36.06 12.02
N GLU A 11 51.40 -35.48 13.21
CA GLU A 11 50.24 -35.17 14.05
C GLU A 11 49.89 -33.69 13.85
N LEU A 12 48.81 -33.45 13.09
CA LEU A 12 48.18 -32.13 12.99
C LEU A 12 47.56 -31.79 14.35
N GLN A 13 48.26 -31.00 15.17
CA GLN A 13 47.69 -30.39 16.36
C GLN A 13 46.58 -29.41 15.97
N ASN A 14 45.34 -29.90 16.02
CA ASN A 14 44.13 -29.14 15.79
C ASN A 14 43.82 -28.29 17.04
N GLY A 15 44.54 -27.18 17.21
CA GLY A 15 44.30 -26.20 18.26
C GLY A 15 43.04 -25.38 17.98
N LYS A 16 41.89 -25.83 18.49
CA LYS A 16 40.65 -25.04 18.51
C LYS A 16 40.76 -23.93 19.55
N ASN A 17 41.34 -22.80 19.17
CA ASN A 17 41.41 -21.60 20.02
C ASN A 17 40.02 -20.96 20.08
N ASN A 18 39.26 -21.24 21.15
CA ASN A 18 37.88 -20.77 21.27
C ASN A 18 37.80 -19.47 22.09
N TRP A 19 38.40 -18.40 21.55
CA TRP A 19 38.51 -17.06 22.17
C TRP A 19 37.16 -16.46 22.61
N LEU A 20 36.06 -16.92 22.01
CA LEU A 20 34.69 -16.55 22.39
C LEU A 20 34.33 -16.89 23.84
N LYS A 21 35.00 -17.88 24.46
CA LYS A 21 34.72 -18.30 25.84
C LYS A 21 35.33 -17.36 26.90
N ASP A 22 36.35 -16.59 26.52
CA ASP A 22 37.10 -15.72 27.44
C ASP A 22 36.52 -14.30 27.51
N ILE A 23 35.53 -13.98 26.67
CA ILE A 23 34.88 -12.68 26.69
C ILE A 23 34.01 -12.59 27.97
N PRO A 24 34.25 -11.60 28.85
CA PRO A 24 33.48 -11.47 30.08
C PRO A 24 31.99 -11.37 29.75
N ARG A 25 31.16 -12.08 30.50
CA ARG A 25 29.70 -12.09 30.30
C ARG A 25 29.07 -10.69 30.32
N LYS A 26 29.71 -9.74 31.03
CA LYS A 26 29.36 -8.31 31.07
C LYS A 26 29.68 -7.57 29.76
N VAL A 27 30.76 -7.93 29.08
CA VAL A 27 31.15 -7.37 27.77
C VAL A 27 30.20 -7.85 26.68
N LEU A 28 29.86 -9.15 26.68
CA LEU A 28 28.84 -9.69 25.75
C LEU A 28 27.47 -9.01 25.97
N SER A 29 27.07 -8.81 27.23
CA SER A 29 25.84 -8.09 27.56
C SER A 29 25.87 -6.63 27.11
N ALA A 30 26.99 -5.93 27.27
CA ALA A 30 27.13 -4.54 26.85
C ALA A 30 27.09 -4.39 25.32
N ILE A 31 27.75 -5.30 24.60
CA ILE A 31 27.72 -5.34 23.13
C ILE A 31 26.28 -5.61 22.63
N LEU A 32 25.58 -6.56 23.24
CA LEU A 32 24.18 -6.85 22.88
C LEU A 32 23.27 -5.63 23.12
N ILE A 33 23.43 -4.93 24.24
CA ILE A 33 22.67 -3.72 24.55
C ILE A 33 22.97 -2.60 23.55
N LEU A 34 24.25 -2.38 23.22
CA LEU A 34 24.66 -1.38 22.21
C LEU A 34 24.09 -1.69 20.83
N LEU A 35 24.10 -2.96 20.42
CA LEU A 35 23.50 -3.40 19.16
C LEU A 35 21.98 -3.18 19.16
N LEU A 36 21.29 -3.51 20.24
CA LEU A 36 19.86 -3.25 20.38
C LEU A 36 19.56 -1.74 20.32
N LEU A 37 20.29 -0.91 21.06
CA LEU A 37 20.09 0.55 21.08
C LEU A 37 20.41 1.24 19.75
N ALA A 38 21.35 0.73 18.96
CA ALA A 38 21.64 1.26 17.63
C ALA A 38 20.63 0.81 16.57
N VAL A 39 20.04 -0.37 16.74
CA VAL A 39 19.13 -0.99 15.77
C VAL A 39 17.66 -0.61 16.02
N ILE A 40 17.24 -0.43 17.27
CA ILE A 40 15.86 -0.01 17.63
C ILE A 40 15.42 1.30 16.93
N PRO A 41 16.23 2.38 16.87
CA PRO A 41 15.87 3.60 16.14
C PRO A 41 15.72 3.40 14.63
N LEU A 42 16.48 2.47 14.05
CA LEU A 42 16.38 2.12 12.62
C LEU A 42 15.09 1.35 12.32
N PHE A 43 14.58 0.55 13.27
CA PHE A 43 13.27 -0.08 13.17
C PHE A 43 12.11 0.91 13.41
N PHE A 44 12.29 1.88 14.31
CA PHE A 44 11.27 2.88 14.64
C PHE A 44 11.03 3.88 13.51
N SER A 45 12.09 4.38 12.87
CA SER A 45 11.97 5.28 11.71
C SER A 45 11.37 4.62 10.46
N ALA A 46 11.33 3.29 10.39
CA ALA A 46 10.91 2.57 9.18
C ALA A 46 9.50 1.94 9.26
N ARG A 47 8.87 1.78 10.44
CA ARG A 47 7.65 0.95 10.53
C ARG A 47 6.54 1.37 11.50
N VAL A 48 6.66 2.44 12.28
CA VAL A 48 5.50 2.90 13.08
C VAL A 48 4.98 4.22 12.51
N PRO A 49 3.90 4.20 11.72
CA PRO A 49 3.25 5.45 11.35
C PRO A 49 2.73 6.13 12.62
N LEU A 50 2.75 7.46 12.63
CA LEU A 50 2.20 8.39 13.67
C LEU A 50 0.76 8.10 14.13
N VAL A 51 0.11 7.06 13.58
CA VAL A 51 -1.27 6.63 13.80
C VAL A 51 -1.52 6.09 15.22
N LEU A 52 -0.50 5.56 15.90
CA LEU A 52 -0.68 4.87 17.20
C LEU A 52 -0.87 5.80 18.42
N TRP A 53 -0.76 7.13 18.29
CA TRP A 53 -1.03 8.08 19.39
C TRP A 53 -2.40 8.79 19.26
N GLY A 54 -3.13 8.61 18.14
CA GLY A 54 -4.39 9.30 17.84
C GLY A 54 -5.66 8.49 18.12
N GLY A 55 -5.61 7.50 19.01
CA GLY A 55 -6.69 6.54 19.23
C GLY A 55 -7.79 7.01 20.20
N LEU A 56 -8.75 7.79 19.70
CA LEU A 56 -10.18 7.66 20.01
C LEU A 56 -10.96 8.14 18.77
N ARG A 57 -11.05 7.29 17.74
CA ARG A 57 -12.17 7.39 16.81
C ARG A 57 -13.32 6.65 17.45
N ASP A 58 -14.34 7.42 17.80
CA ASP A 58 -15.66 6.99 18.25
C ASP A 58 -16.14 5.79 17.43
N ASP A 59 -16.12 4.62 18.05
CA ASP A 59 -16.74 3.39 17.54
C ASP A 59 -18.22 3.46 17.91
N SER A 60 -18.90 4.50 17.41
CA SER A 60 -20.36 4.53 17.40
C SER A 60 -20.78 3.40 16.47
N VAL A 61 -21.14 2.25 17.06
CA VAL A 61 -21.76 1.07 16.41
C VAL A 61 -21.50 1.07 14.90
N SER A 62 -20.43 0.42 14.44
CA SER A 62 -20.26 0.19 13.00
C SER A 62 -21.45 -0.65 12.51
N LEU A 63 -22.54 0.01 12.14
CA LEU A 63 -23.44 -0.48 11.12
C LEU A 63 -22.51 -0.77 9.97
N HIS A 64 -22.30 -2.06 9.74
CA HIS A 64 -21.52 -2.57 8.63
C HIS A 64 -22.13 -1.98 7.36
N CYS A 65 -21.52 -0.91 6.83
CA CYS A 65 -22.01 -0.31 5.60
C CYS A 65 -21.56 -1.19 4.45
N ASP A 66 -22.46 -2.03 3.98
CA ASP A 66 -22.28 -2.74 2.73
C ASP A 66 -22.43 -1.75 1.56
N ILE A 67 -21.30 -1.25 1.07
CA ILE A 67 -21.27 -0.29 -0.04
C ILE A 67 -21.78 -0.88 -1.37
N PHE A 68 -21.95 -2.19 -1.46
CA PHE A 68 -22.42 -2.90 -2.66
C PHE A 68 -23.94 -3.11 -2.66
N LYS A 69 -24.62 -2.86 -1.54
CA LYS A 69 -26.07 -2.94 -1.42
C LYS A 69 -26.70 -1.54 -1.34
N GLY A 70 -27.64 -1.26 -2.22
CA GLY A 70 -28.23 0.05 -2.34
C GLY A 70 -29.04 0.22 -3.61
N GLU A 71 -29.22 1.48 -3.99
CA GLU A 71 -30.02 1.89 -5.13
C GLU A 71 -29.31 2.98 -5.95
N TRP A 72 -29.62 3.01 -7.25
CA TRP A 72 -29.31 4.16 -8.07
C TRP A 72 -30.34 5.26 -7.81
N VAL A 73 -29.86 6.46 -7.50
CA VAL A 73 -30.71 7.64 -7.29
C VAL A 73 -30.26 8.80 -8.20
N PRO A 74 -31.18 9.70 -8.61
CA PRO A 74 -30.81 10.90 -9.35
C PRO A 74 -29.83 11.78 -8.57
N ASP A 75 -28.83 12.34 -9.27
CA ASP A 75 -27.87 13.29 -8.71
C ASP A 75 -27.87 14.62 -9.48
N PRO A 76 -28.39 15.71 -8.88
CA PRO A 76 -28.43 17.01 -9.54
C PRO A 76 -27.03 17.63 -9.74
N LYS A 77 -26.01 17.14 -9.03
CA LYS A 77 -24.62 17.61 -9.13
C LYS A 77 -23.83 16.97 -10.28
N ALA A 78 -24.32 15.87 -10.84
CA ALA A 78 -23.66 15.16 -11.93
C ALA A 78 -23.89 15.89 -13.28
N PRO A 79 -23.09 15.64 -14.34
CA PRO A 79 -21.95 14.72 -14.36
C PRO A 79 -20.71 15.25 -13.63
N TYR A 80 -19.85 14.32 -13.19
CA TYR A 80 -18.56 14.64 -12.56
C TYR A 80 -17.44 14.96 -13.55
N TYR A 81 -17.67 14.77 -14.85
CA TYR A 81 -16.81 15.22 -15.93
C TYR A 81 -17.59 15.10 -17.25
N THR A 82 -17.14 15.80 -18.28
CA THR A 82 -17.72 15.76 -19.63
C THR A 82 -16.64 15.56 -20.68
N ASN A 83 -17.02 15.40 -21.94
CA ASN A 83 -16.07 15.36 -23.06
C ASN A 83 -15.27 16.65 -23.24
N THR A 84 -15.75 17.78 -22.71
CA THR A 84 -15.03 19.06 -22.76
C THR A 84 -14.14 19.28 -21.53
N SER A 85 -14.49 18.68 -20.38
CA SER A 85 -13.72 18.84 -19.14
C SER A 85 -12.64 17.78 -18.93
N CYS A 86 -12.64 16.69 -19.73
CA CYS A 86 -11.65 15.63 -19.61
C CYS A 86 -11.13 15.19 -20.96
N TRP A 87 -9.80 15.24 -21.13
CA TRP A 87 -9.09 14.78 -22.32
C TRP A 87 -8.85 13.27 -22.35
N ALA A 88 -8.94 12.60 -21.20
CA ALA A 88 -8.62 11.17 -21.07
C ALA A 88 -9.74 10.24 -21.55
N ILE A 89 -10.90 10.76 -21.95
CA ILE A 89 -11.99 9.95 -22.51
C ILE A 89 -11.58 9.49 -23.91
N HIS A 90 -11.43 8.18 -24.10
CA HIS A 90 -11.14 7.64 -25.43
C HIS A 90 -12.33 7.81 -26.37
N ASP A 91 -12.03 8.01 -27.66
CA ASP A 91 -13.03 8.24 -28.70
C ASP A 91 -14.13 7.18 -28.71
N HIS A 92 -13.77 5.88 -28.71
CA HIS A 92 -14.76 4.79 -28.70
C HIS A 92 -15.70 4.77 -27.47
N GLN A 93 -15.43 5.59 -26.44
CA GLN A 93 -16.23 5.73 -25.21
C GLN A 93 -16.94 7.09 -25.12
N ASN A 94 -16.68 7.99 -26.06
CA ASN A 94 -17.17 9.36 -26.01
C ASN A 94 -18.59 9.48 -26.59
N CYS A 95 -19.58 8.93 -25.89
CA CYS A 95 -20.97 8.90 -26.36
C CYS A 95 -21.51 10.30 -26.71
N MET A 96 -21.08 11.34 -25.98
CA MET A 96 -21.44 12.73 -26.25
C MET A 96 -20.91 13.22 -27.61
N LYS A 97 -19.64 12.90 -27.93
CA LYS A 97 -19.02 13.22 -29.23
C LYS A 97 -19.69 12.49 -30.38
N TYR A 98 -20.10 11.23 -30.17
CA TYR A 98 -20.71 10.38 -31.21
C TYR A 98 -22.24 10.47 -31.27
N GLY A 99 -22.82 11.55 -30.75
CA GLY A 99 -24.21 11.92 -31.04
C GLY A 99 -25.27 11.17 -30.24
N ARG A 100 -24.92 10.59 -29.08
CA ARG A 100 -25.95 10.06 -28.17
C ARG A 100 -26.86 11.22 -27.71
N PRO A 101 -28.18 11.16 -27.97
CA PRO A 101 -29.07 12.31 -27.79
C PRO A 101 -29.54 12.50 -26.34
N ASP A 102 -29.60 11.43 -25.55
CA ASP A 102 -30.00 11.48 -24.15
C ASP A 102 -28.80 11.75 -23.23
N SER A 103 -29.00 12.52 -22.16
CA SER A 103 -27.97 12.79 -21.14
C SER A 103 -28.35 12.30 -19.73
N ALA A 104 -29.56 11.73 -19.58
CA ALA A 104 -30.07 11.28 -18.29
C ALA A 104 -29.21 10.18 -17.65
N TYR A 105 -28.52 9.36 -18.45
CA TYR A 105 -27.61 8.33 -17.96
C TYR A 105 -26.44 8.90 -17.13
N LEU A 106 -26.08 10.17 -17.34
CA LEU A 106 -25.02 10.86 -16.60
C LEU A 106 -25.49 11.40 -15.24
N LYS A 107 -26.78 11.33 -14.94
CA LYS A 107 -27.42 12.00 -13.79
C LYS A 107 -27.74 11.04 -12.65
N TRP A 108 -27.02 9.93 -12.55
CA TRP A 108 -27.23 8.91 -11.53
C TRP A 108 -26.02 8.81 -10.59
N LYS A 109 -26.29 8.52 -9.32
CA LYS A 109 -25.29 8.10 -8.34
C LYS A 109 -25.76 6.87 -7.60
N TRP A 110 -24.78 6.06 -7.19
CA TRP A 110 -25.03 4.94 -6.29
C TRP A 110 -25.18 5.44 -4.85
N LYS A 111 -26.22 4.98 -4.16
CA LYS A 111 -26.49 5.30 -2.75
C LYS A 111 -26.62 3.98 -1.97
N PRO A 112 -25.64 3.62 -1.11
CA PRO A 112 -25.78 2.48 -0.22
C PRO A 112 -26.96 2.64 0.75
N ASP A 113 -27.54 1.52 1.18
CA ASP A 113 -28.68 1.52 2.10
C ASP A 113 -28.29 2.04 3.49
N ASP A 114 -27.13 1.59 3.97
CA ASP A 114 -26.73 1.73 5.37
C ASP A 114 -25.82 2.94 5.62
N CYS A 115 -25.33 3.62 4.58
CA CYS A 115 -24.51 4.81 4.75
C CYS A 115 -24.49 5.76 3.55
N ARG A 116 -23.98 6.97 3.81
CA ARG A 116 -23.75 7.98 2.78
C ARG A 116 -22.29 7.98 2.35
N LEU A 117 -22.05 7.74 1.07
CA LEU A 117 -20.72 7.90 0.49
C LEU A 117 -20.33 9.39 0.42
N PRO A 118 -19.10 9.76 0.81
CA PRO A 118 -18.61 11.11 0.63
C PRO A 118 -18.51 11.44 -0.88
N ALA A 119 -18.70 12.71 -1.23
CA ALA A 119 -18.40 13.16 -2.58
C ALA A 119 -16.89 12.96 -2.87
N PHE A 120 -16.56 12.63 -4.12
CA PHE A 120 -15.17 12.53 -4.53
C PHE A 120 -14.49 13.90 -4.45
N ASP A 121 -13.31 13.92 -3.82
CA ASP A 121 -12.48 15.12 -3.63
C ASP A 121 -11.09 14.83 -4.20
N PRO A 122 -10.71 15.46 -5.33
CA PRO A 122 -9.41 15.27 -5.95
C PRO A 122 -8.24 15.64 -5.05
N ALA A 123 -8.36 16.73 -4.27
CA ALA A 123 -7.29 17.20 -3.40
C ALA A 123 -7.04 16.18 -2.29
N ARG A 124 -8.12 15.69 -1.66
CA ARG A 124 -8.02 14.63 -0.65
C ARG A 124 -7.46 13.33 -1.23
N PHE A 125 -7.80 12.98 -2.46
CA PHE A 125 -7.20 11.82 -3.12
C PHE A 125 -5.68 11.98 -3.29
N PHE A 126 -5.22 13.14 -3.77
CA PHE A 126 -3.79 13.41 -3.94
C PHE A 126 -3.03 13.43 -2.62
N ASP A 127 -3.62 13.95 -1.54
CA ASP A 127 -3.04 13.88 -0.20
C ASP A 127 -2.86 12.43 0.27
N LEU A 128 -3.86 11.58 0.07
CA LEU A 128 -3.80 10.16 0.41
C LEU A 128 -2.78 9.39 -0.43
N MET A 129 -2.60 9.79 -1.68
CA MET A 129 -1.71 9.14 -2.65
C MET A 129 -0.29 9.72 -2.69
N ARG A 130 0.04 10.70 -1.84
CA ARG A 130 1.37 11.31 -1.81
C ARG A 130 2.46 10.25 -1.58
N GLY A 131 3.43 10.20 -2.50
CA GLY A 131 4.53 9.22 -2.45
C GLY A 131 4.12 7.78 -2.77
N LYS A 132 2.94 7.57 -3.36
CA LYS A 132 2.42 6.24 -3.74
C LYS A 132 2.15 6.20 -5.24
N SER A 133 2.24 4.99 -5.80
CA SER A 133 1.82 4.70 -7.18
C SER A 133 0.59 3.81 -7.15
N LEU A 134 -0.40 4.11 -7.98
CA LEU A 134 -1.59 3.28 -8.21
C LEU A 134 -1.53 2.70 -9.62
N ALA A 135 -1.78 1.40 -9.75
CA ALA A 135 -1.87 0.72 -11.03
C ALA A 135 -3.20 -0.03 -11.15
N PHE A 136 -3.82 0.02 -12.33
CA PHE A 136 -4.98 -0.79 -12.67
C PHE A 136 -4.50 -1.98 -13.50
N VAL A 137 -4.75 -3.19 -13.02
CA VAL A 137 -4.40 -4.44 -13.71
C VAL A 137 -5.69 -5.17 -14.05
N GLY A 138 -5.94 -5.35 -15.34
CA GLY A 138 -7.18 -5.96 -15.82
C GLY A 138 -7.34 -5.86 -17.33
N ASP A 139 -8.56 -6.09 -17.78
CA ASP A 139 -8.98 -6.01 -19.17
C ASP A 139 -9.36 -4.58 -19.59
N SER A 140 -10.18 -4.46 -20.63
CA SER A 140 -10.73 -3.19 -21.08
C SER A 140 -11.53 -2.46 -19.99
N VAL A 141 -12.21 -3.16 -19.08
CA VAL A 141 -12.97 -2.54 -17.98
C VAL A 141 -12.04 -1.88 -16.98
N GLY A 142 -10.90 -2.52 -16.66
CA GLY A 142 -9.88 -1.93 -15.79
C GLY A 142 -9.31 -0.62 -16.36
N ARG A 143 -9.08 -0.57 -17.67
CA ARG A 143 -8.70 0.66 -18.37
C ARG A 143 -9.79 1.73 -18.30
N ASN A 144 -11.06 1.37 -18.47
CA ASN A 144 -12.17 2.32 -18.36
C ASN A 144 -12.24 2.96 -16.96
N HIS A 145 -12.03 2.19 -15.89
CA HIS A 145 -11.98 2.71 -14.53
C HIS A 145 -10.81 3.68 -14.33
N MET A 146 -9.62 3.35 -14.84
CA MET A 146 -8.44 4.22 -14.79
C MET A 146 -8.70 5.57 -15.48
N GLN A 147 -9.30 5.55 -16.67
CA GLN A 147 -9.63 6.77 -17.41
C GLN A 147 -10.68 7.62 -16.69
N SER A 148 -11.73 7.00 -16.13
CA SER A 148 -12.74 7.69 -15.33
C SER A 148 -12.11 8.38 -14.11
N LEU A 149 -11.18 7.69 -13.42
CA LEU A 149 -10.45 8.28 -12.30
C LEU A 149 -9.61 9.48 -12.73
N ILE A 150 -8.88 9.39 -13.84
CA ILE A 150 -8.12 10.54 -14.38
C ILE A 150 -9.04 11.74 -14.62
N CYS A 151 -10.21 11.52 -15.21
CA CYS A 151 -11.18 12.60 -15.45
C CYS A 151 -11.73 13.23 -14.18
N MET A 152 -11.95 12.44 -13.12
CA MET A 152 -12.38 12.98 -11.84
C MET A 152 -11.24 13.78 -11.16
N LEU A 153 -9.99 13.39 -11.39
CA LEU A 153 -8.81 14.07 -10.83
C LEU A 153 -8.42 15.35 -11.58
N SER A 154 -8.79 15.47 -12.86
CA SER A 154 -8.39 16.59 -13.73
C SER A 154 -9.32 17.81 -13.64
N ARG A 155 -10.17 17.89 -12.61
CA ARG A 155 -11.14 18.97 -12.42
C ARG A 155 -10.55 20.16 -11.67
#